data_AF-A0A3D6B3M2-F1
#
_entry.id   AF-A0A3D6B3M2-F1
#
_cell.length_a   1.000
_cell.length_b   1.000
_cell.length_c   1.000
_cell.angle_alpha   90.00
_cell.angle_beta   90.00
_cell.angle_gamma   90.00
#
_symmetry.space_group_name_H-M   'P 1'
#
loop_
_entity.id
_entity.type
_entity.pdbx_description
1 polymer ?
#
loop_
_entity_poly.entity_id
_entity_poly.type
_entity_poly.pdbx_seq_one_letter_code
_entity_poly.pdbx_strand_id
1 'polypeptide(L)'
;MIATLSTCAQLERDNISFRLQSGRKRYMEKGGKLGRKVGSVKTAEQMKTEYREVISLLRKGYSIRDVAKLSGKGVSTVQRVKFRLSL
;
A
#
# COMPACT_ATOMS: atom_id res chain seq x y z
N MET A 1 -16.11 22.55 37.60
CA MET A 1 -17.13 21.83 36.79
C MET A 1 -16.63 21.52 35.36
N ILE A 2 -15.31 21.39 35.14
CA ILE A 2 -14.72 21.08 33.81
C ILE A 2 -14.47 19.57 33.67
N ALA A 3 -13.96 18.94 34.73
CA ALA A 3 -13.65 17.51 34.74
C ALA A 3 -14.87 16.63 34.44
N THR A 4 -16.05 16.97 34.97
CA THR A 4 -17.30 16.22 34.74
C THR A 4 -17.72 16.24 33.27
N LEU A 5 -17.66 17.39 32.62
CA LEU A 5 -17.97 17.52 31.19
C LEU A 5 -16.93 16.79 30.32
N SER A 6 -15.65 16.85 30.70
CA SER A 6 -14.60 16.08 30.01
C SER A 6 -14.81 14.57 30.12
N THR A 7 -15.25 14.06 31.28
CA THR A 7 -15.59 12.65 31.45
C THR A 7 -16.78 12.25 30.59
N CYS A 8 -17.85 13.05 30.52
CA CYS A 8 -18.98 12.79 29.64
C CYS A 8 -18.54 12.71 28.17
N ALA A 9 -17.72 13.66 27.71
CA ALA A 9 -17.19 13.66 26.34
C ALA A 9 -16.26 12.48 26.04
N GLN A 10 -15.55 11.94 27.05
CA GLN A 10 -14.75 10.72 26.89
C GLN A 10 -15.64 9.49 26.75
N LEU A 11 -16.67 9.36 27.59
CA LEU A 11 -17.62 8.25 27.55
C LEU A 11 -18.38 8.19 26.22
N GLU A 12 -18.78 9.33 25.66
CA GLU A 12 -19.43 9.38 24.35
C GLU A 12 -18.50 8.90 23.22
N ARG A 13 -17.23 9.30 23.25
CA ARG A 13 -16.23 8.83 22.28
C ARG A 13 -15.99 7.33 22.40
N ASP A 14 -15.90 6.82 23.64
CA ASP A 14 -15.67 5.40 23.88
C ASP A 14 -16.87 4.55 23.44
N ASN A 15 -18.10 5.05 23.65
CA ASN A 15 -19.32 4.40 23.16
C ASN A 15 -19.37 4.33 21.63
N ILE A 16 -18.97 5.40 20.93
CA ILE A 16 -18.89 5.41 19.46
C ILE A 16 -17.84 4.39 19.00
N SER A 17 -16.66 4.39 19.62
CA SER A 17 -15.58 3.44 19.31
C SER A 17 -16.04 1.99 19.51
N PHE A 18 -16.70 1.68 20.63
CA PHE A 18 -17.22 0.36 20.94
C PHE A 18 -18.21 -0.15 19.87
N ARG A 19 -19.15 0.70 19.45
CA ARG A 19 -20.13 0.36 18.41
C ARG A 19 -19.47 0.11 17.05
N LEU A 20 -18.49 0.93 16.68
CA LEU A 20 -17.75 0.74 15.44
C LEU A 20 -16.89 -0.53 15.45
N GLN A 21 -16.21 -0.80 16.58
CA GLN A 21 -15.37 -1.98 16.73
C GLN A 21 -16.20 -3.27 16.73
N SER A 22 -17.35 -3.30 17.39
CA SER A 22 -18.25 -4.47 17.37
C SER A 22 -18.79 -4.74 15.96
N GLY A 23 -19.19 -3.71 15.22
CA GLY A 23 -19.58 -3.82 13.81
C GLY A 23 -18.44 -4.33 12.92
N ARG A 24 -17.23 -3.77 13.10
CA ARG A 24 -16.02 -4.19 12.37
C ARG A 24 -15.67 -5.65 12.66
N LYS A 25 -15.73 -6.08 13.93
CA LYS A 25 -15.49 -7.47 14.35
C LYS A 25 -16.45 -8.41 13.65
N ARG A 26 -17.75 -8.11 13.67
CA ARG A 26 -18.78 -8.90 12.99
C ARG A 26 -18.55 -8.99 11.48
N TYR A 27 -18.10 -7.91 10.83
CA TYR A 27 -17.77 -7.92 9.41
C TYR A 27 -16.56 -8.82 9.10
N MET A 28 -15.51 -8.75 9.93
CA MET A 28 -14.33 -9.62 9.80
C MET A 28 -14.67 -11.10 10.04
N GLU A 29 -15.48 -11.41 11.05
CA GLU A 29 -15.96 -12.77 11.34
C GLU A 29 -16.76 -13.37 10.18
N LYS A 30 -17.53 -12.53 9.46
CA LYS A 30 -18.26 -12.93 8.26
C LYS A 30 -17.38 -13.05 7.00
N GLY A 31 -16.06 -12.97 7.13
CA GLY A 31 -15.10 -13.09 6.03
C GLY A 31 -14.89 -11.77 5.25
N GLY A 32 -15.40 -10.65 5.76
CA GLY A 32 -15.17 -9.33 5.18
C GLY A 32 -13.70 -8.91 5.30
N LYS A 33 -13.08 -8.51 4.19
CA LYS A 33 -11.69 -8.03 4.15
C LYS A 33 -11.67 -6.51 4.24
N LEU A 34 -11.04 -5.97 5.29
CA LEU A 34 -10.79 -4.53 5.41
C LEU A 34 -9.42 -4.16 4.82
N GLY A 35 -9.29 -2.89 4.42
CA GLY A 35 -8.05 -2.36 3.85
C GLY A 35 -8.04 -2.35 2.32
N ARG A 36 -6.86 -2.13 1.75
CA ARG A 36 -6.69 -2.05 0.29
C ARG A 36 -7.03 -3.39 -0.35
N LYS A 37 -7.78 -3.36 -1.46
CA LYS A 37 -8.10 -4.57 -2.24
C LYS A 37 -6.80 -5.32 -2.58
N VAL A 38 -6.72 -6.58 -2.14
CA VAL A 38 -5.65 -7.51 -2.50
C VAL A 38 -5.73 -7.73 -4.00
N GLY A 39 -4.63 -7.50 -4.72
CA GLY A 39 -4.59 -7.62 -6.19
C GLY A 39 -4.46 -6.31 -6.97
N SER A 40 -4.36 -5.13 -6.32
CA SER A 40 -3.80 -3.92 -6.97
C SER A 40 -2.27 -4.04 -7.17
N VAL A 41 -1.82 -5.24 -7.47
CA VAL A 41 -0.45 -5.61 -7.75
C VAL A 41 -0.43 -5.86 -9.24
N LYS A 42 0.13 -4.90 -10.01
CA LYS A 42 0.29 -5.02 -11.46
C LYS A 42 0.86 -6.40 -11.79
N THR A 43 0.25 -7.13 -12.73
CA THR A 43 0.74 -8.44 -13.15
C THR A 43 2.11 -8.29 -13.84
N ALA A 44 2.88 -9.38 -13.92
CA ALA A 44 4.21 -9.34 -14.55
C ALA A 44 4.13 -8.87 -16.02
N GLU A 45 3.04 -9.20 -16.72
CA GLU A 45 2.79 -8.78 -18.10
C GLU A 45 2.54 -7.28 -18.21
N GLN A 46 1.70 -6.72 -17.33
CA GLN A 46 1.47 -5.27 -17.24
C GLN A 46 2.75 -4.51 -16.88
N MET A 47 3.62 -5.12 -16.07
CA MET A 47 4.92 -4.52 -15.75
C MET A 47 5.87 -4.54 -16.95
N LYS A 48 5.85 -5.60 -17.76
CA LYS A 48 6.69 -5.68 -18.96
C LYS A 48 6.31 -4.64 -20.01
N THR A 49 5.01 -4.33 -20.13
CA THR A 49 4.55 -3.29 -21.06
C THR A 49 4.86 -1.88 -20.54
N GLU A 50 4.55 -1.59 -19.28
CA GLU A 50 4.74 -0.26 -18.70
C GLU A 50 6.20 0.12 -18.45
N TYR A 51 7.05 -0.85 -18.06
CA TYR A 51 8.45 -0.62 -17.71
C TYR A 51 9.43 -1.17 -18.75
N ARG A 52 9.01 -1.24 -20.02
CA ARG A 52 9.84 -1.76 -21.12
C ARG A 52 11.20 -1.07 -21.20
N GLU A 53 11.23 0.24 -21.03
CA GLU A 53 12.47 1.04 -21.04
C GLU A 53 13.40 0.67 -19.87
N VAL A 54 12.87 0.64 -18.64
CA VAL A 54 13.59 0.24 -17.42
C VAL A 54 14.16 -1.17 -17.56
N ILE A 55 13.37 -2.12 -18.08
CA ILE A 55 13.79 -3.51 -18.30
C ILE A 55 14.93 -3.57 -19.32
N SER A 56 14.84 -2.81 -20.40
CA SER A 56 15.90 -2.77 -21.43
C SER A 56 17.22 -2.23 -20.88
N LEU A 57 17.16 -1.22 -20.02
CA LEU A 57 18.35 -0.63 -19.39
C LEU A 57 18.95 -1.55 -18.32
N LEU A 58 18.11 -2.21 -17.52
CA LEU A 58 18.58 -3.20 -16.54
C LEU A 58 19.26 -4.39 -17.23
N ARG A 59 18.71 -4.88 -18.35
CA ARG A 59 19.32 -5.97 -19.14
C ARG A 59 20.66 -5.60 -19.76
N LYS A 60 20.87 -4.32 -20.07
CA LYS A 60 22.16 -3.80 -20.56
C LYS A 60 23.22 -3.66 -19.45
N GLY A 61 22.87 -3.91 -18.18
CA GLY A 61 23.81 -3.90 -17.06
C GLY A 61 23.99 -2.52 -16.39
N TYR A 62 23.14 -1.54 -16.68
CA TYR A 62 23.22 -0.22 -16.03
C TYR A 62 22.89 -0.28 -14.54
N SER A 63 23.50 0.62 -13.76
CA SER A 63 23.24 0.71 -12.32
C SER A 63 21.80 1.16 -12.04
N ILE A 64 21.19 0.67 -10.95
CA ILE A 64 19.81 1.01 -10.57
C ILE A 64 19.61 2.54 -10.46
N ARG A 65 20.65 3.26 -10.02
CA ARG A 65 20.61 4.71 -9.83
C ARG A 65 20.63 5.46 -11.16
N ASP A 66 21.38 4.96 -12.13
CA ASP A 66 21.43 5.55 -13.48
C ASP A 66 20.14 5.25 -14.25
N VAL A 67 19.61 4.03 -14.13
CA VAL A 67 18.32 3.67 -14.73
C VAL A 67 17.19 4.53 -14.17
N ALA A 68 17.18 4.80 -12.86
CA ALA A 68 16.18 5.69 -12.25
C ALA A 68 16.26 7.12 -12.80
N LYS A 69 17.47 7.67 -12.97
CA LYS A 69 17.68 9.00 -13.57
C LYS A 69 17.25 9.03 -15.03
N LEU A 70 17.65 8.04 -15.83
CA LEU A 70 17.37 7.98 -17.27
C LEU A 70 15.89 7.77 -17.58
N SER A 71 15.21 6.92 -16.81
CA SER A 71 13.77 6.61 -17.02
C SER A 71 12.81 7.57 -16.30
N GLY A 72 13.32 8.53 -15.52
CA GLY A 72 12.52 9.43 -14.69
C GLY A 72 11.66 8.70 -13.65
N LYS A 73 11.99 7.45 -13.29
CA LYS A 73 11.25 6.64 -12.32
C LYS A 73 11.97 6.64 -10.97
N GLY A 74 11.20 6.56 -9.89
CA GLY A 74 11.77 6.43 -8.55
C GLY A 74 12.60 5.15 -8.39
N VAL A 75 13.69 5.24 -7.61
CA VAL A 75 14.60 4.13 -7.34
C VAL A 75 13.88 2.89 -6.79
N SER A 76 12.91 3.09 -5.89
CA SER A 76 12.09 2.01 -5.31
C SER A 76 11.23 1.28 -6.35
N THR A 77 10.88 1.94 -7.46
CA THR A 77 10.14 1.33 -8.56
C THR A 77 11.08 0.48 -9.43
N VAL A 78 12.26 1.00 -9.76
CA VAL A 78 13.29 0.24 -10.51
C VAL A 78 13.72 -1.01 -9.74
N GLN A 79 13.95 -0.89 -8.43
CA GLN A 79 14.25 -2.03 -7.55
C GLN A 79 13.12 -3.06 -7.53
N ARG A 80 11.86 -2.63 -7.44
CA ARG A 80 10.70 -3.53 -7.49
C ARG A 80 10.58 -4.26 -8.83
N VAL A 81 10.87 -3.57 -9.95
CA VAL A 81 10.87 -4.17 -11.29
C VAL A 81 11.97 -5.22 -11.39
N LYS A 82 13.18 -4.89 -10.94
CA LYS A 82 14.32 -5.82 -10.90
C LYS A 82 13.99 -7.08 -10.10
N PHE A 83 13.52 -6.92 -8.86
CA PHE A 83 13.16 -8.03 -7.97
C PHE A 83 12.02 -8.89 -8.52
N ARG A 84 10.96 -8.28 -9.08
CA ARG A 84 9.80 -9.04 -9.58
C ARG A 84 10.04 -9.75 -10.91
N LEU A 85 11.00 -9.30 -11.70
CA LEU A 85 11.33 -9.91 -13.00
C LEU A 85 12.61 -10.76 -12.93
N SER A 86 13.23 -10.88 -11.76
CA SER A 86 14.51 -11.59 -11.55
C SER A 86 15.59 -11.19 -12.57
N LEU A 87 15.65 -9.90 -12.89
CA LEU A 87 16.67 -9.26 -13.73
C LEU A 87 17.81 -8.70 -12.86
#